data_AF-A0A832II56-F1
#
_entry.id   AF-A0A832II56-F1
#
_cell.length_a   1.000
_cell.length_b   1.000
_cell.length_c   1.000
_cell.angle_alpha   90.00
_cell.angle_beta   90.00
_cell.angle_gamma   90.00
#
_symmetry.space_group_name_H-M   'P 1'
#
loop_
_entity.id
_entity.type
_entity.pdbx_description
1 polymer ?
#
loop_
_entity_poly.entity_id
_entity_poly.type
_entity_poly.pdbx_seq_one_letter_code
_entity_poly.pdbx_strand_id
1 'polypeptide(L)'
;MQVKKYIKDGKECVLCIARKKLIQVTPEEIVRQEFISSLVTKYGVPEKFINAEIPLSYFVKGKKGRVDILVSAIGEEDEMNYPLMVIECKAPNVPITDKVFEQAAYYDNVLQTKLMILTNGTDTLVFGWNEKENEYQEVKEIPNYSNLIKNCEIKFIDIIENKWKRPNHKSRITENRNELLSWGNIGEDTELKLVPFLTNLVGLLYEEKIKISNLPLKNKRFVSDGGLRFTTFGNSAGGSFAGDYRYFLVENKNDETELVSISVMGKISAKNHPKWGNSKGYTLLNIAIDDFENSHLSLEYSIDRFVKIENEKYSFWHDGTLTVGNKGRAKNKDVIDFVKLKTPKLVSGNKIYLGTVDNSKPLEWKDKEVKKLIANFIEYGFVRDEFRKMRKEGRL
;
A
#
# COMPACT_ATOMS: atom_id res chain seq x y z
N MET A 1 -7.70 -5.62 -27.20
CA MET A 1 -8.93 -5.55 -28.02
C MET A 1 -9.86 -4.57 -27.31
N GLN A 2 -10.40 -3.52 -27.96
CA GLN A 2 -11.32 -2.61 -27.26
C GLN A 2 -12.64 -3.32 -26.95
N VAL A 3 -13.06 -3.31 -25.67
CA VAL A 3 -14.33 -3.90 -25.25
C VAL A 3 -15.48 -3.10 -25.88
N LYS A 4 -16.33 -3.75 -26.67
CA LYS A 4 -17.50 -3.11 -27.29
C LYS A 4 -18.49 -2.65 -26.21
N LYS A 5 -18.82 -1.36 -26.21
CA LYS A 5 -19.81 -0.76 -25.34
C LYS A 5 -21.21 -0.80 -25.95
N TYR A 6 -22.21 -0.93 -25.09
CA TYR A 6 -23.64 -0.91 -25.38
C TYR A 6 -24.31 0.16 -24.51
N ILE A 7 -25.52 0.60 -24.85
CA ILE A 7 -26.32 1.51 -24.03
C ILE A 7 -27.60 0.80 -23.62
N LYS A 8 -27.92 0.82 -22.33
CA LYS A 8 -29.19 0.34 -21.78
C LYS A 8 -29.67 1.31 -20.71
N ASP A 9 -30.92 1.77 -20.83
CA ASP A 9 -31.54 2.72 -19.89
C ASP A 9 -30.67 3.96 -19.62
N GLY A 10 -30.03 4.49 -20.68
CA GLY A 10 -29.13 5.65 -20.60
C GLY A 10 -27.76 5.38 -19.94
N LYS A 11 -27.44 4.14 -19.60
CA LYS A 11 -26.16 3.75 -18.98
C LYS A 11 -25.29 2.95 -19.96
N GLU A 12 -23.99 3.24 -19.97
CA GLU A 12 -23.02 2.42 -20.68
C GLU A 12 -22.91 1.02 -20.05
N CYS A 13 -22.94 0.00 -20.90
CA CYS A 13 -22.86 -1.40 -20.53
C CYS A 13 -21.84 -2.15 -21.40
N VAL A 14 -21.35 -3.28 -20.91
CA VAL A 14 -20.55 -4.26 -21.67
C VAL A 14 -21.20 -5.64 -21.60
N LEU A 15 -21.02 -6.44 -22.65
CA LEU A 15 -21.46 -7.84 -22.64
C LEU A 15 -20.44 -8.66 -21.84
N CYS A 16 -20.87 -9.22 -20.71
CA CYS A 16 -20.09 -10.22 -20.01
C CYS A 16 -20.35 -11.60 -20.61
N ILE A 17 -19.40 -12.13 -21.38
CA ILE A 17 -19.57 -13.40 -22.10
C ILE A 17 -19.78 -14.58 -21.15
N ALA A 18 -19.08 -14.59 -20.02
CA ALA A 18 -19.20 -15.62 -18.98
C ALA A 18 -20.61 -15.64 -18.34
N ARG A 19 -21.21 -14.45 -18.11
CA ARG A 19 -22.54 -14.31 -17.48
C ARG A 19 -23.70 -14.23 -18.47
N LYS A 20 -23.40 -14.11 -19.78
CA LYS A 20 -24.37 -13.94 -20.88
C LYS A 20 -25.37 -12.80 -20.65
N LYS A 21 -24.91 -11.67 -20.10
CA LYS A 21 -25.75 -10.48 -19.86
C LYS A 21 -24.98 -9.17 -19.98
N LEU A 22 -25.71 -8.09 -20.23
CA LEU A 22 -25.18 -6.73 -20.18
C LEU A 22 -24.95 -6.29 -18.74
N ILE A 23 -23.78 -5.73 -18.47
CA ILE A 23 -23.33 -5.26 -17.15
C ILE A 23 -22.94 -3.79 -17.26
N GLN A 24 -23.32 -3.00 -16.27
CA GLN A 24 -22.96 -1.58 -16.23
C GLN A 24 -21.43 -1.42 -16.23
N VAL A 25 -20.93 -0.49 -17.04
CA VAL A 25 -19.49 -0.20 -17.12
C VAL A 25 -19.01 0.40 -15.80
N THR A 26 -18.00 -0.24 -15.21
CA THR A 26 -17.12 0.33 -14.20
C THR A 26 -15.66 0.12 -14.65
N PRO A 27 -14.69 0.91 -14.17
CA PRO A 27 -13.28 0.70 -14.52
C PRO A 27 -12.78 -0.72 -14.21
N GLU A 28 -13.20 -1.28 -13.07
CA GLU A 28 -12.90 -2.66 -12.68
C GLU A 28 -13.58 -3.68 -13.61
N GLU A 29 -14.84 -3.46 -14.01
CA GLU A 29 -15.52 -4.36 -14.95
C GLU A 29 -14.86 -4.37 -16.32
N ILE A 30 -14.30 -3.25 -16.78
CA ILE A 30 -13.51 -3.22 -18.02
C ILE A 30 -12.30 -4.14 -17.92
N VAL A 31 -11.52 -4.03 -16.83
CA VAL A 31 -10.36 -4.92 -16.57
C VAL A 31 -10.81 -6.38 -16.54
N ARG A 32 -11.90 -6.69 -15.83
CA ARG A 32 -12.47 -8.04 -15.75
C ARG A 32 -12.82 -8.58 -17.14
N GLN A 33 -13.49 -7.80 -17.98
CA GLN A 33 -13.84 -8.24 -19.34
C GLN A 33 -12.63 -8.35 -20.28
N GLU A 34 -11.64 -7.48 -20.16
CA GLU A 34 -10.39 -7.59 -20.92
C GLU A 34 -9.59 -8.84 -20.53
N PHE A 35 -9.58 -9.18 -19.24
CA PHE A 35 -8.93 -10.40 -18.76
C PHE A 35 -9.66 -11.65 -19.22
N ILE A 36 -11.00 -11.69 -19.14
CA ILE A 36 -11.82 -12.78 -19.72
C ILE A 36 -11.53 -12.94 -21.22
N SER A 37 -11.48 -11.83 -21.97
CA SER A 37 -11.15 -11.89 -23.39
C SER A 37 -9.74 -12.45 -23.64
N SER A 38 -8.78 -12.17 -22.77
CA SER A 38 -7.42 -12.70 -22.85
C SER A 38 -7.36 -14.18 -22.51
N LEU A 39 -8.14 -14.66 -21.54
CA LEU A 39 -8.28 -16.08 -21.22
C LEU A 39 -8.71 -16.88 -22.45
N VAL A 40 -9.68 -16.37 -23.21
CA VAL A 40 -10.14 -17.02 -24.45
C VAL A 40 -9.12 -16.91 -25.58
N THR A 41 -8.66 -15.70 -25.89
CA THR A 41 -7.90 -15.45 -27.12
C THR A 41 -6.41 -15.76 -27.00
N LYS A 42 -5.81 -15.52 -25.83
CA LYS A 42 -4.37 -15.69 -25.59
C LYS A 42 -4.06 -17.01 -24.90
N TYR A 43 -4.84 -17.38 -23.88
CA TYR A 43 -4.56 -18.57 -23.06
C TYR A 43 -5.37 -19.81 -23.47
N GLY A 44 -6.24 -19.67 -24.48
CA GLY A 44 -6.97 -20.78 -25.09
C GLY A 44 -8.02 -21.43 -24.19
N VAL A 45 -8.53 -20.71 -23.19
CA VAL A 45 -9.56 -21.20 -22.29
C VAL A 45 -10.92 -21.19 -23.01
N PRO A 46 -11.62 -22.34 -23.14
CA PRO A 46 -12.96 -22.35 -23.70
C PRO A 46 -13.94 -21.57 -22.82
N GLU A 47 -14.78 -20.71 -23.41
CA GLU A 47 -15.70 -19.83 -22.67
C GLU A 47 -16.57 -20.55 -21.64
N LYS A 48 -17.00 -21.79 -21.93
CA LYS A 48 -17.84 -22.60 -21.04
C LYS A 48 -17.17 -22.91 -19.69
N PHE A 49 -15.86 -22.78 -19.59
CA PHE A 49 -15.07 -23.04 -18.39
C PHE A 49 -14.70 -21.77 -17.61
N ILE A 50 -15.14 -20.61 -18.10
CA ILE A 50 -14.93 -19.32 -17.46
C ILE A 50 -16.22 -18.90 -16.76
N ASN A 51 -16.17 -18.79 -15.44
CA ASN A 51 -17.25 -18.26 -14.63
C ASN A 51 -16.82 -16.89 -14.10
N ALA A 52 -17.76 -15.95 -14.04
CA ALA A 52 -17.48 -14.64 -13.46
C ALA A 52 -18.48 -14.32 -12.35
N GLU A 53 -18.00 -13.67 -11.30
CA GLU A 53 -18.80 -13.19 -10.18
C GLU A 53 -19.53 -14.33 -9.48
N ILE A 54 -18.82 -15.44 -9.24
CA ILE A 54 -19.38 -16.67 -8.65
C ILE A 54 -19.28 -16.63 -7.11
N PRO A 55 -20.38 -16.83 -6.37
CA PRO A 55 -20.33 -16.88 -4.90
C PRO A 55 -19.55 -18.10 -4.41
N LEU A 56 -18.66 -17.93 -3.42
CA LEU A 56 -17.92 -19.07 -2.84
C LEU A 56 -18.83 -20.11 -2.19
N SER A 57 -20.00 -19.68 -1.70
CA SER A 57 -21.02 -20.57 -1.15
C SER A 57 -21.52 -21.65 -2.12
N TYR A 58 -21.27 -21.52 -3.43
CA TYR A 58 -21.58 -22.55 -4.42
C TYR A 58 -20.66 -23.77 -4.31
N PHE A 59 -19.44 -23.57 -3.79
CA PHE A 59 -18.45 -24.64 -3.61
C PHE A 59 -18.46 -25.17 -2.17
N VAL A 60 -18.56 -24.27 -1.19
CA VAL A 60 -18.58 -24.64 0.23
C VAL A 60 -19.63 -23.83 0.98
N LYS A 61 -20.65 -24.51 1.50
CA LYS A 61 -21.77 -23.90 2.24
C LYS A 61 -21.24 -23.02 3.39
N GLY A 62 -21.75 -21.79 3.46
CA GLY A 62 -21.41 -20.83 4.52
C GLY A 62 -20.16 -19.98 4.26
N LYS A 63 -19.38 -20.26 3.20
CA LYS A 63 -18.28 -19.37 2.80
C LYS A 63 -18.83 -18.08 2.18
N LYS A 64 -18.27 -16.95 2.61
CA LYS A 64 -18.63 -15.61 2.15
C LYS A 64 -17.71 -15.19 1.01
N GLY A 65 -18.12 -14.18 0.25
CA GLY A 65 -17.31 -13.64 -0.84
C GLY A 65 -17.75 -14.16 -2.21
N ARG A 66 -17.23 -13.47 -3.22
CA ARG A 66 -17.54 -13.69 -4.62
C ARG A 66 -16.25 -13.59 -5.39
N VAL A 67 -15.99 -14.61 -6.20
CA VAL A 67 -14.81 -14.68 -7.05
C VAL A 67 -15.09 -13.93 -8.34
N ASP A 68 -14.20 -13.01 -8.71
CA ASP A 68 -14.35 -12.21 -9.91
C ASP A 68 -14.33 -13.06 -11.17
N ILE A 69 -13.31 -13.90 -11.32
CA ILE A 69 -13.23 -14.90 -12.40
C ILE A 69 -12.71 -16.22 -11.84
N LEU A 70 -13.39 -17.31 -12.18
CA LEU A 70 -12.97 -18.68 -11.91
C LEU A 70 -12.84 -19.42 -13.23
N VAL A 71 -11.67 -19.99 -13.48
CA VAL A 71 -11.45 -20.94 -14.58
C VAL A 71 -11.42 -22.35 -14.02
N SER A 72 -12.12 -23.26 -14.68
CA SER A 72 -12.25 -24.66 -14.29
C SER A 72 -11.90 -25.59 -15.45
N ALA A 73 -11.80 -26.88 -15.17
CA ALA A 73 -11.75 -27.94 -16.17
C ALA A 73 -12.60 -29.12 -15.70
N ILE A 74 -12.81 -30.12 -16.57
CA ILE A 74 -13.50 -31.36 -16.24
C ILE A 74 -12.45 -32.45 -16.07
N GLY A 75 -12.50 -33.17 -14.96
CA GLY A 75 -11.60 -34.29 -14.69
C GLY A 75 -11.83 -35.41 -15.69
N GLU A 76 -10.75 -36.02 -16.18
CA GLU A 76 -10.84 -37.12 -17.16
C GLU A 76 -11.42 -38.40 -16.52
N GLU A 77 -11.27 -38.59 -15.20
CA GLU A 77 -11.69 -39.80 -14.49
C GLU A 77 -13.08 -39.71 -13.86
N ASP A 78 -13.44 -38.55 -13.30
CA ASP A 78 -14.66 -38.36 -12.51
C ASP A 78 -15.71 -37.47 -13.19
N GLU A 79 -15.38 -36.91 -14.36
CA GLU A 79 -16.16 -35.91 -15.09
C GLU A 79 -16.58 -34.70 -14.21
N MET A 80 -15.88 -34.45 -13.10
CA MET A 80 -16.21 -33.35 -12.19
C MET A 80 -15.48 -32.07 -12.57
N ASN A 81 -16.14 -30.93 -12.34
CA ASN A 81 -15.50 -29.63 -12.49
C ASN A 81 -14.48 -29.43 -11.38
N TYR A 82 -13.22 -29.20 -11.74
CA TYR A 82 -12.18 -28.83 -10.80
C TYR A 82 -11.65 -27.41 -11.10
N PRO A 83 -11.43 -26.58 -10.07
CA PRO A 83 -10.84 -25.24 -10.23
C PRO A 83 -9.41 -25.29 -10.75
N LEU A 84 -9.08 -24.42 -11.71
CA LEU A 84 -7.73 -24.25 -12.24
C LEU A 84 -7.14 -22.91 -11.85
N MET A 85 -7.92 -21.83 -11.98
CA MET A 85 -7.43 -20.48 -11.70
C MET A 85 -8.50 -19.67 -10.98
N VAL A 86 -8.08 -18.93 -9.96
CA VAL A 86 -8.85 -17.83 -9.37
C VAL A 86 -8.20 -16.51 -9.74
N ILE A 87 -9.01 -15.56 -10.22
CA ILE A 87 -8.53 -14.23 -10.61
C ILE A 87 -9.32 -13.17 -9.85
N GLU A 88 -8.61 -12.24 -9.20
CA GLU A 88 -9.15 -11.05 -8.55
C GLU A 88 -8.80 -9.81 -9.39
N CYS A 89 -9.82 -9.04 -9.78
CA CYS A 89 -9.68 -7.86 -10.63
C CYS A 89 -9.89 -6.58 -9.83
N LYS A 90 -9.05 -5.57 -10.08
CA LYS A 90 -9.24 -4.20 -9.56
C LYS A 90 -9.30 -3.19 -10.70
N ALA A 91 -9.79 -1.99 -10.42
CA ALA A 91 -9.74 -0.89 -11.38
C ALA A 91 -8.28 -0.48 -11.68
N PRO A 92 -7.96 0.07 -12.86
CA PRO A 92 -6.58 0.40 -13.25
C PRO A 92 -5.80 1.31 -12.29
N ASN A 93 -6.49 2.22 -11.60
CA ASN A 93 -5.86 3.14 -10.66
C ASN A 93 -5.84 2.60 -9.21
N VAL A 94 -6.24 1.34 -8.99
CA VAL A 94 -6.23 0.68 -7.69
C VAL A 94 -5.01 -0.25 -7.63
N PRO A 95 -4.04 -0.01 -6.73
CA PRO A 95 -2.89 -0.86 -6.55
C PRO A 95 -3.28 -2.27 -6.08
N ILE A 96 -2.54 -3.28 -6.53
CA ILE A 96 -2.62 -4.64 -5.99
C ILE A 96 -1.86 -4.64 -4.66
N THR A 97 -2.60 -4.63 -3.55
CA THR A 97 -2.04 -4.58 -2.18
C THR A 97 -2.05 -5.95 -1.51
N ASP A 98 -1.36 -6.08 -0.38
CA ASP A 98 -1.36 -7.30 0.43
C ASP A 98 -2.80 -7.72 0.79
N LYS A 99 -3.70 -6.76 1.02
CA LYS A 99 -5.13 -7.04 1.25
C LYS A 99 -5.81 -7.69 0.05
N VAL A 100 -5.45 -7.31 -1.18
CA VAL A 100 -5.97 -7.95 -2.40
C VAL A 100 -5.40 -9.36 -2.52
N PHE A 101 -4.12 -9.54 -2.18
CA PHE A 101 -3.49 -10.85 -2.09
C PHE A 101 -4.19 -11.76 -1.08
N GLU A 102 -4.40 -11.30 0.15
CA GLU A 102 -5.13 -12.03 1.21
C GLU A 102 -6.55 -12.42 0.78
N GLN A 103 -7.24 -11.53 0.07
CA GLN A 103 -8.57 -11.79 -0.48
C GLN A 103 -8.53 -12.95 -1.50
N ALA A 104 -7.59 -12.90 -2.45
CA ALA A 104 -7.43 -13.93 -3.46
C ALA A 104 -6.97 -15.26 -2.84
N ALA A 105 -6.07 -15.22 -1.84
CA ALA A 105 -5.58 -16.40 -1.12
C ALA A 105 -6.69 -17.05 -0.27
N TYR A 106 -7.60 -16.26 0.30
CA TYR A 106 -8.80 -16.79 0.94
C TYR A 106 -9.68 -17.56 -0.05
N TYR A 107 -9.84 -17.06 -1.27
CA TYR A 107 -10.59 -17.76 -2.30
C TYR A 107 -9.89 -19.04 -2.76
N ASP A 108 -8.59 -18.96 -2.98
CA ASP A 108 -7.78 -20.11 -3.36
C ASP A 108 -7.78 -21.20 -2.28
N ASN A 109 -7.67 -20.85 -0.99
CA ASN A 109 -7.79 -21.82 0.11
C ASN A 109 -9.14 -22.58 0.08
N VAL A 110 -10.23 -21.92 -0.32
CA VAL A 110 -11.53 -22.56 -0.45
C VAL A 110 -11.63 -23.44 -1.70
N LEU A 111 -11.03 -23.01 -2.81
CA LEU A 111 -11.20 -23.63 -4.14
C LEU A 111 -10.08 -24.59 -4.53
N GLN A 112 -8.92 -24.50 -3.88
CA GLN A 112 -7.70 -25.26 -4.15
C GLN A 112 -7.30 -25.17 -5.63
N THR A 113 -7.11 -23.94 -6.13
CA THR A 113 -6.78 -23.72 -7.55
C THR A 113 -5.28 -23.91 -7.81
N LYS A 114 -4.90 -24.07 -9.08
CA LYS A 114 -3.47 -24.17 -9.44
C LYS A 114 -2.79 -22.82 -9.49
N LEU A 115 -3.52 -21.78 -9.88
CA LEU A 115 -2.99 -20.43 -10.02
C LEU A 115 -3.96 -19.41 -9.43
N MET A 116 -3.40 -18.54 -8.60
CA MET A 116 -4.04 -17.34 -8.10
C MET A 116 -3.50 -16.14 -8.87
N ILE A 117 -4.38 -15.33 -9.45
CA ILE A 117 -4.00 -14.19 -10.30
C ILE A 117 -4.63 -12.92 -9.74
N LEU A 118 -3.82 -11.86 -9.66
CA LEU A 118 -4.26 -10.54 -9.27
C LEU A 118 -3.97 -9.58 -10.40
N THR A 119 -4.96 -8.79 -10.81
CA THR A 119 -4.77 -7.83 -11.91
C THR A 119 -5.55 -6.55 -11.70
N ASN A 120 -4.94 -5.42 -12.04
CA ASN A 120 -5.63 -4.14 -12.23
C ASN A 120 -5.64 -3.73 -13.71
N GLY A 121 -5.21 -4.62 -14.62
CA GLY A 121 -5.11 -4.37 -16.06
C GLY A 121 -3.77 -3.76 -16.50
N THR A 122 -3.07 -3.03 -15.64
CA THR A 122 -1.69 -2.56 -15.90
C THR A 122 -0.66 -3.55 -15.37
N ASP A 123 -0.88 -4.00 -14.14
CA ASP A 123 -0.06 -4.96 -13.42
C ASP A 123 -0.83 -6.28 -13.30
N THR A 124 -0.12 -7.38 -13.45
CA THR A 124 -0.68 -8.72 -13.25
C THR A 124 0.34 -9.56 -12.50
N LEU A 125 -0.02 -9.97 -11.29
CA LEU A 125 0.77 -10.87 -10.45
C LEU A 125 0.13 -12.25 -10.49
N VAL A 126 0.96 -13.28 -10.64
CA VAL A 126 0.52 -14.67 -10.79
C VAL A 126 1.23 -15.48 -9.73
N PHE A 127 0.47 -16.21 -8.93
CA PHE A 127 1.00 -17.04 -7.85
C PHE A 127 0.53 -18.48 -8.01
N GLY A 128 1.37 -19.41 -7.57
CA GLY A 128 1.02 -20.81 -7.38
C GLY A 128 1.49 -21.25 -6.00
N TRP A 129 0.85 -22.28 -5.45
CA TRP A 129 1.30 -22.88 -4.20
C TRP A 129 2.54 -23.76 -4.45
N ASN A 130 3.66 -23.43 -3.81
CA ASN A 130 4.86 -24.24 -3.84
C ASN A 130 4.86 -25.19 -2.63
N GLU A 131 4.54 -26.46 -2.87
CA GLU A 131 4.47 -27.50 -1.83
C GLU A 131 5.79 -27.71 -1.07
N LYS A 132 6.95 -27.44 -1.71
CA LYS A 132 8.26 -27.65 -1.08
C LYS A 132 8.56 -26.57 -0.04
N GLU A 133 8.21 -25.33 -0.36
CA GLU A 133 8.43 -24.17 0.52
C GLU A 133 7.21 -23.87 1.42
N ASN A 134 6.08 -24.52 1.15
CA ASN A 134 4.81 -24.34 1.85
C ASN A 134 4.36 -22.87 1.87
N GLU A 135 4.49 -22.20 0.72
CA GLU A 135 4.11 -20.81 0.52
C GLU A 135 3.64 -20.55 -0.92
N TYR A 136 2.93 -19.44 -1.12
CA TYR A 136 2.66 -18.94 -2.46
C TYR A 136 3.92 -18.34 -3.05
N GLN A 137 4.29 -18.78 -4.25
CA GLN A 137 5.42 -18.23 -4.98
C GLN A 137 4.95 -17.67 -6.33
N GLU A 138 5.58 -16.57 -6.75
CA GLU A 138 5.27 -15.94 -8.03
C GLU A 138 5.63 -16.85 -9.19
N VAL A 139 4.76 -16.90 -10.19
CA VAL A 139 4.82 -17.78 -11.35
C VAL A 139 5.29 -16.96 -12.54
N LYS A 140 6.27 -17.50 -13.27
CA LYS A 140 6.94 -16.79 -14.37
C LYS A 140 5.99 -16.38 -15.50
N GLU A 141 5.02 -17.24 -15.81
CA GLU A 141 4.03 -16.99 -16.86
C GLU A 141 2.78 -17.84 -16.64
N ILE A 142 1.62 -17.32 -17.05
CA ILE A 142 0.36 -18.08 -17.06
C ILE A 142 0.47 -19.14 -18.18
N PRO A 143 0.43 -20.45 -17.86
CA PRO A 143 0.47 -21.49 -18.88
C PRO A 143 -0.83 -21.51 -19.69
N ASN A 144 -0.75 -21.97 -20.94
CA ASN A 144 -1.95 -22.19 -21.75
C ASN A 144 -2.89 -23.22 -21.09
N TYR A 145 -4.19 -23.09 -21.35
CA TYR A 145 -5.23 -23.95 -20.79
C TYR A 145 -4.94 -25.45 -20.99
N SER A 146 -4.49 -25.83 -22.20
CA SER A 146 -4.13 -27.21 -22.53
C SER A 146 -2.96 -27.77 -21.73
N ASN A 147 -2.05 -26.91 -21.27
CA ASN A 147 -0.94 -27.32 -20.39
C ASN A 147 -1.41 -27.43 -18.94
N LEU A 148 -2.24 -26.48 -18.49
CA LEU A 148 -2.82 -26.50 -17.13
C LEU A 148 -3.66 -27.74 -16.86
N ILE A 149 -4.47 -28.20 -17.83
CA ILE A 149 -5.27 -29.43 -17.66
C ILE A 149 -4.38 -30.68 -17.58
N LYS A 150 -3.24 -30.71 -18.27
CA LYS A 150 -2.29 -31.84 -18.29
C LYS A 150 -1.36 -31.90 -17.08
N ASN A 151 -1.65 -31.14 -16.02
CA ASN A 151 -0.81 -31.05 -14.82
C ASN A 151 0.66 -30.70 -15.14
N CYS A 152 0.89 -29.74 -16.06
CA CYS A 152 2.25 -29.30 -16.36
C CYS A 152 2.94 -28.73 -15.11
N GLU A 153 4.25 -28.89 -15.03
CA GLU A 153 5.07 -28.26 -14.00
C GLU A 153 4.93 -26.73 -14.05
N ILE A 154 4.54 -26.13 -12.92
CA ILE A 154 4.46 -24.68 -12.77
C ILE A 154 5.88 -24.14 -12.61
N LYS A 155 6.25 -23.23 -13.51
CA LYS A 155 7.54 -22.55 -13.45
C LYS A 155 7.44 -21.32 -12.57
N PHE A 156 7.91 -21.46 -11.34
CA PHE A 156 8.06 -20.32 -10.45
C PHE A 156 9.17 -19.39 -10.93
N ILE A 157 9.05 -18.11 -10.61
CA ILE A 157 10.17 -17.18 -10.71
C ILE A 157 11.23 -17.69 -9.72
N ASP A 158 12.45 -17.91 -10.21
CA ASP A 158 13.56 -18.28 -9.34
C ASP A 158 13.59 -17.28 -8.19
N ILE A 159 13.66 -17.78 -6.95
CA ILE A 159 13.98 -16.95 -5.80
C ILE A 159 15.44 -16.53 -6.00
N ILE A 160 15.68 -15.56 -6.89
CA ILE A 160 16.79 -14.65 -6.73
C ILE A 160 16.50 -14.11 -5.35
N GLU A 161 17.24 -14.56 -4.33
CA GLU A 161 17.10 -14.05 -2.97
C GLU A 161 16.86 -12.56 -3.10
N ASN A 162 15.61 -12.14 -2.88
CA ASN A 162 15.22 -10.75 -3.01
C ASN A 162 15.72 -10.10 -1.72
N LYS A 163 17.03 -10.22 -1.49
CA LYS A 163 17.80 -9.53 -0.49
C LYS A 163 17.86 -8.13 -1.02
N TRP A 164 16.74 -7.42 -0.87
CA TRP A 164 16.76 -5.98 -0.76
C TRP A 164 18.05 -5.63 -0.02
N LYS A 165 18.93 -4.94 -0.73
CA LYS A 165 20.25 -4.60 -0.22
C LYS A 165 20.17 -3.15 0.17
N ARG A 166 20.37 -2.89 1.46
CA ARG A 166 20.36 -1.54 1.98
C ARG A 166 21.29 -0.64 1.14
N PRO A 167 20.76 0.43 0.53
CA PRO A 167 21.57 1.31 -0.29
C PRO A 167 22.56 2.08 0.59
N ASN A 168 23.77 2.31 0.06
CA ASN A 168 24.76 3.14 0.73
C ASN A 168 24.42 4.62 0.51
N HIS A 169 24.00 5.31 1.57
CA HIS A 169 23.58 6.70 1.50
C HIS A 169 24.72 7.69 1.18
N LYS A 170 25.98 7.24 1.26
CA LYS A 170 27.17 8.01 0.86
C LYS A 170 27.61 7.74 -0.58
N SER A 171 26.95 6.84 -1.31
CA SER A 171 27.17 6.65 -2.74
C SER A 171 26.80 7.89 -3.57
N ARG A 172 27.03 7.82 -4.88
CA ARG A 172 26.80 8.93 -5.80
C ARG A 172 25.34 9.39 -5.71
N ILE A 173 25.14 10.68 -5.42
CA ILE A 173 23.82 11.29 -5.25
C ILE A 173 22.87 11.01 -6.42
N THR A 174 23.38 11.02 -7.66
CA THR A 174 22.55 10.76 -8.85
C THR A 174 22.06 9.32 -8.93
N GLU A 175 22.87 8.34 -8.51
CA GLU A 175 22.48 6.92 -8.52
C GLU A 175 21.42 6.67 -7.46
N ASN A 176 21.69 7.09 -6.22
CA ASN A 176 20.73 7.01 -5.11
C ASN A 176 19.41 7.72 -5.45
N ARG A 177 19.46 8.88 -6.13
CA ARG A 177 18.24 9.58 -6.55
C ARG A 177 17.45 8.77 -7.58
N ASN A 178 18.12 8.14 -8.53
CA ASN A 178 17.44 7.33 -9.55
C ASN A 178 16.80 6.08 -8.93
N GLU A 179 17.49 5.42 -8.00
CA GLU A 179 16.91 4.30 -7.23
C GLU A 179 15.69 4.75 -6.44
N LEU A 180 15.81 5.82 -5.65
CA LEU A 180 14.69 6.36 -4.87
C LEU A 180 13.50 6.77 -5.76
N LEU A 181 13.74 7.28 -6.97
CA LEU A 181 12.68 7.58 -7.94
C LEU A 181 12.02 6.30 -8.44
N SER A 182 12.81 5.28 -8.79
CA SER A 182 12.27 4.00 -9.26
C SER A 182 11.40 3.29 -8.21
N TRP A 183 11.71 3.47 -6.93
CA TRP A 183 10.92 2.92 -5.82
C TRP A 183 9.80 3.86 -5.36
N GLY A 184 9.65 5.04 -5.97
CA GLY A 184 8.65 6.03 -5.58
C GLY A 184 8.91 6.69 -4.22
N ASN A 185 10.12 6.58 -3.65
CA ASN A 185 10.46 7.12 -2.34
C ASN A 185 10.96 8.58 -2.35
N ILE A 186 11.12 9.20 -3.53
CA ILE A 186 11.51 10.61 -3.64
C ILE A 186 10.63 11.33 -4.65
N GLY A 187 10.23 12.56 -4.32
CA GLY A 187 9.49 13.42 -5.25
C GLY A 187 10.43 14.03 -6.28
N GLU A 188 9.99 14.18 -7.53
CA GLU A 188 10.84 14.65 -8.63
C GLU A 188 11.45 16.05 -8.42
N ASP A 189 10.75 16.92 -7.70
CA ASP A 189 11.17 18.29 -7.38
C ASP A 189 12.00 18.38 -6.09
N THR A 190 12.32 17.25 -5.46
CA THR A 190 13.06 17.20 -4.20
C THR A 190 14.51 17.64 -4.40
N GLU A 191 15.00 18.52 -3.53
CA GLU A 191 16.36 19.04 -3.60
C GLU A 191 17.42 17.93 -3.40
N LEU A 192 18.48 17.94 -4.23
CA LEU A 192 19.54 16.93 -4.21
C LEU A 192 20.23 16.76 -2.85
N LYS A 193 20.31 17.82 -2.03
CA LYS A 193 20.89 17.81 -0.68
C LYS A 193 20.17 16.86 0.30
N LEU A 194 18.92 16.49 0.00
CA LEU A 194 18.13 15.56 0.82
C LEU A 194 18.34 14.09 0.43
N VAL A 195 18.85 13.83 -0.77
CA VAL A 195 19.02 12.46 -1.30
C VAL A 195 19.84 11.56 -0.36
N PRO A 196 20.99 12.00 0.22
CA PRO A 196 21.72 11.15 1.17
C PRO A 196 20.87 10.74 2.36
N PHE A 197 20.16 11.68 3.00
CA PHE A 197 19.30 11.34 4.14
C PHE A 197 18.13 10.44 3.75
N LEU A 198 17.46 10.72 2.62
CA LEU A 198 16.34 9.92 2.14
C LEU A 198 16.76 8.47 1.85
N THR A 199 17.94 8.29 1.23
CA THR A 199 18.52 6.97 0.99
C THR A 199 18.72 6.22 2.31
N ASN A 200 19.25 6.90 3.32
CA ASN A 200 19.51 6.31 4.62
C ASN A 200 18.22 5.96 5.38
N LEU A 201 17.21 6.83 5.30
CA LEU A 201 15.90 6.64 5.93
C LEU A 201 15.10 5.51 5.27
N VAL A 202 15.04 5.46 3.93
CA VAL A 202 14.43 4.32 3.21
C VAL A 202 15.17 3.04 3.58
N GLY A 203 16.51 3.08 3.60
CA GLY A 203 17.34 1.98 4.11
C GLY A 203 17.00 1.52 5.52
N LEU A 204 16.66 2.43 6.43
CA LEU A 204 16.25 2.07 7.78
C LEU A 204 14.86 1.41 7.80
N LEU A 205 13.89 2.00 7.09
CA LEU A 205 12.50 1.56 7.13
C LEU A 205 12.31 0.20 6.42
N TYR A 206 12.99 -0.01 5.29
CA TYR A 206 12.86 -1.20 4.46
C TYR A 206 13.70 -2.39 4.95
N GLU A 207 14.51 -2.23 5.99
CA GLU A 207 15.28 -3.33 6.58
C GLU A 207 14.37 -4.28 7.37
N GLU A 208 14.01 -5.40 6.75
CA GLU A 208 13.14 -6.43 7.33
C GLU A 208 13.88 -7.44 8.23
N LYS A 209 15.20 -7.60 8.05
CA LYS A 209 15.99 -8.58 8.83
C LYS A 209 16.13 -8.17 10.30
N ILE A 210 15.96 -6.89 10.59
CA ILE A 210 16.07 -6.33 11.93
C ILE A 210 14.71 -5.82 12.35
N LYS A 211 13.99 -6.62 13.15
CA LYS A 211 12.79 -6.17 13.87
C LYS A 211 13.16 -5.53 15.20
N ILE A 212 12.44 -4.48 15.58
CA ILE A 212 12.67 -3.79 16.86
C ILE A 212 11.76 -4.32 17.96
N SER A 213 12.28 -4.34 19.18
CA SER A 213 11.53 -4.76 20.38
C SER A 213 11.02 -3.60 21.23
N ASN A 214 11.37 -2.35 20.88
CA ASN A 214 10.86 -1.16 21.57
C ASN A 214 10.94 0.12 20.73
N LEU A 215 9.98 1.02 20.99
CA LEU A 215 10.02 2.44 20.67
C LEU A 215 9.69 3.26 21.91
N PRO A 216 10.39 4.39 22.18
CA PRO A 216 10.17 5.23 23.36
C PRO A 216 8.93 6.13 23.23
N LEU A 217 7.76 5.50 23.09
CA LEU A 217 6.45 6.16 23.02
C LEU A 217 5.99 6.58 24.43
N LYS A 218 5.48 7.81 24.56
CA LYS A 218 5.03 8.38 25.84
C LYS A 218 3.57 8.03 26.17
N ASN A 219 2.69 8.12 25.18
CA ASN A 219 1.23 8.02 25.38
C ASN A 219 0.66 6.65 24.99
N LYS A 220 1.48 5.80 24.39
CA LYS A 220 1.12 4.46 23.90
C LYS A 220 2.23 3.48 24.32
N ARG A 221 1.88 2.21 24.47
CA ARG A 221 2.83 1.11 24.68
C ARG A 221 3.20 0.52 23.34
N PHE A 222 4.50 0.32 23.09
CA PHE A 222 4.94 -0.46 21.93
C PHE A 222 4.63 -1.95 22.15
N VAL A 223 4.09 -2.62 21.13
CA VAL A 223 3.77 -4.05 21.18
C VAL A 223 4.72 -4.84 20.31
N SER A 224 4.76 -4.56 19.00
CA SER A 224 5.59 -5.31 18.07
C SER A 224 5.91 -4.54 16.79
N ASP A 225 6.95 -5.00 16.12
CA ASP A 225 7.35 -4.58 14.77
C ASP A 225 6.84 -5.60 13.75
N GLY A 226 5.93 -5.13 12.91
CA GLY A 226 5.26 -5.94 11.90
C GLY A 226 6.13 -6.26 10.68
N GLY A 227 7.23 -5.53 10.47
CA GLY A 227 7.97 -5.55 9.21
C GLY A 227 7.31 -4.66 8.16
N LEU A 228 7.49 -4.99 6.88
CA LEU A 228 6.88 -4.28 5.77
C LEU A 228 5.51 -4.86 5.41
N ARG A 229 4.67 -4.02 4.81
CA ARG A 229 3.46 -4.41 4.11
C ARG A 229 3.24 -3.45 2.94
N PHE A 230 2.81 -3.96 1.79
CA PHE A 230 2.45 -3.13 0.66
C PHE A 230 0.97 -2.75 0.76
N THR A 231 0.70 -1.48 0.98
CA THR A 231 -0.65 -0.97 1.21
C THR A 231 -0.83 0.43 0.62
N THR A 232 -2.03 0.99 0.74
CA THR A 232 -2.31 2.35 0.28
C THR A 232 -3.19 3.10 1.26
N PHE A 233 -2.89 4.38 1.45
CA PHE A 233 -3.72 5.28 2.25
C PHE A 233 -4.13 6.50 1.42
N GLY A 234 -5.42 6.81 1.45
CA GLY A 234 -5.97 8.00 0.84
C GLY A 234 -5.84 9.23 1.74
N ASN A 235 -5.88 10.42 1.14
CA ASN A 235 -6.10 11.67 1.85
C ASN A 235 -7.42 12.32 1.44
N SER A 236 -7.87 13.31 2.23
CA SER A 236 -9.16 13.98 2.00
C SER A 236 -9.20 14.81 0.71
N ALA A 237 -8.06 15.07 0.07
CA ALA A 237 -8.00 15.74 -1.23
C ALA A 237 -8.22 14.77 -2.40
N GLY A 238 -8.29 13.46 -2.13
CA GLY A 238 -8.43 12.40 -3.12
C GLY A 238 -7.10 11.98 -3.78
N GLY A 239 -5.97 12.22 -3.11
CA GLY A 239 -4.70 11.58 -3.41
C GLY A 239 -4.58 10.24 -2.67
N SER A 240 -3.80 9.32 -3.22
CA SER A 240 -3.52 8.01 -2.60
C SER A 240 -2.02 7.77 -2.57
N PHE A 241 -1.56 7.14 -1.50
CA PHE A 241 -0.14 6.89 -1.24
C PHE A 241 0.08 5.39 -1.10
N ALA A 242 0.20 4.72 -2.24
CA ALA A 242 0.48 3.29 -2.34
C ALA A 242 1.99 3.03 -2.29
N GLY A 243 2.40 1.99 -1.58
CA GLY A 243 3.80 1.59 -1.45
C GLY A 243 4.03 0.76 -0.20
N ASP A 244 5.30 0.47 0.09
CA ASP A 244 5.67 -0.23 1.31
C ASP A 244 5.56 0.67 2.53
N TYR A 245 4.93 0.15 3.57
CA TYR A 245 4.90 0.75 4.89
C TYR A 245 5.52 -0.20 5.88
N ARG A 246 6.47 0.29 6.67
CA ARG A 246 6.84 -0.40 7.91
C ARG A 246 5.76 -0.13 8.94
N TYR A 247 5.27 -1.15 9.61
CA TYR A 247 4.20 -0.98 10.58
C TYR A 247 4.54 -1.50 11.98
N PHE A 248 3.94 -0.85 12.97
CA PHE A 248 4.11 -1.16 14.39
C PHE A 248 2.75 -1.32 15.03
N LEU A 249 2.62 -2.32 15.91
CA LEU A 249 1.49 -2.43 16.80
C LEU A 249 1.79 -1.62 18.06
N VAL A 250 0.85 -0.77 18.44
CA VAL A 250 0.90 0.03 19.66
C VAL A 250 -0.41 -0.08 20.40
N GLU A 251 -0.38 0.03 21.72
CA GLU A 251 -1.58 -0.03 22.55
C GLU A 251 -1.76 1.27 23.32
N ASN A 252 -3.02 1.64 23.54
CA ASN A 252 -3.37 2.74 24.42
C ASN A 252 -3.45 2.28 25.89
N LYS A 253 -3.93 3.15 26.79
CA LYS A 253 -4.00 2.83 28.24
C LYS A 253 -5.10 1.82 28.60
N ASN A 254 -6.01 1.54 27.67
CA ASN A 254 -7.11 0.60 27.80
C ASN A 254 -6.81 -0.72 27.07
N ASP A 255 -5.55 -0.96 26.71
CA ASP A 255 -5.09 -2.12 25.92
C ASP A 255 -5.79 -2.27 24.55
N GLU A 256 -6.33 -1.17 24.02
CA GLU A 256 -6.82 -1.13 22.64
C GLU A 256 -5.62 -0.99 21.70
N THR A 257 -5.48 -1.96 20.79
CA THR A 257 -4.40 -2.02 19.80
C THR A 257 -4.72 -1.18 18.57
N GLU A 258 -3.76 -0.36 18.17
CA GLU A 258 -3.75 0.40 16.92
C GLU A 258 -2.51 0.02 16.12
N LEU A 259 -2.63 0.08 14.81
CA LEU A 259 -1.52 -0.14 13.90
C LEU A 259 -1.06 1.20 13.34
N VAL A 260 0.22 1.52 13.53
CA VAL A 260 0.85 2.73 12.97
C VAL A 260 1.78 2.33 11.84
N SER A 261 1.56 2.90 10.67
CA SER A 261 2.34 2.65 9.45
C SER A 261 3.17 3.87 9.07
N ILE A 262 4.43 3.65 8.69
CA ILE A 262 5.37 4.70 8.30
C ILE A 262 5.93 4.39 6.91
N SER A 263 5.94 5.39 6.04
CA SER A 263 6.59 5.30 4.73
C SER A 263 7.15 6.63 4.27
N VAL A 264 8.12 6.60 3.36
CA VAL A 264 8.67 7.77 2.68
C VAL A 264 8.29 7.68 1.20
N MET A 265 7.59 8.68 0.69
CA MET A 265 7.05 8.65 -0.66
C MET A 265 7.23 10.00 -1.38
N GLY A 266 7.52 9.93 -2.67
CA GLY A 266 7.46 11.06 -3.57
C GLY A 266 6.02 11.42 -3.88
N LYS A 267 5.64 12.68 -3.63
CA LYS A 267 4.41 13.23 -4.18
C LYS A 267 4.60 13.45 -5.69
N ILE A 268 3.59 13.10 -6.47
CA ILE A 268 3.56 13.39 -7.91
C ILE A 268 3.42 14.91 -8.11
N SER A 269 4.28 15.48 -8.96
CA SER A 269 4.13 16.88 -9.38
C SER A 269 2.94 17.00 -10.34
N ALA A 270 2.36 18.19 -10.41
CA ALA A 270 1.31 18.48 -11.36
C ALA A 270 1.63 19.79 -12.06
N LYS A 271 1.47 19.82 -13.39
CA LYS A 271 1.53 21.03 -14.19
C LYS A 271 0.25 21.16 -15.00
N ASN A 272 -0.51 22.23 -14.75
CA ASN A 272 -1.80 22.51 -15.37
C ASN A 272 -2.80 21.33 -15.30
N HIS A 273 -2.73 20.51 -14.25
CA HIS A 273 -3.61 19.35 -14.13
C HIS A 273 -5.05 19.81 -13.88
N PRO A 274 -6.07 19.30 -14.60
CA PRO A 274 -7.45 19.81 -14.52
C PRO A 274 -8.05 19.75 -13.11
N LYS A 275 -7.68 18.74 -12.31
CA LYS A 275 -8.09 18.60 -10.91
C LYS A 275 -7.14 19.23 -9.89
N TRP A 276 -5.84 19.24 -10.17
CA TRP A 276 -4.79 19.46 -9.16
C TRP A 276 -3.98 20.74 -9.39
N GLY A 277 -4.23 21.43 -10.51
CA GLY A 277 -3.51 22.63 -10.90
C GLY A 277 -2.01 22.41 -11.04
N ASN A 278 -1.25 23.35 -10.48
CA ASN A 278 0.20 23.29 -10.37
C ASN A 278 0.60 22.87 -8.95
N SER A 279 1.38 21.81 -8.81
CA SER A 279 1.91 21.38 -7.52
C SER A 279 3.28 20.76 -7.67
N LYS A 280 4.15 20.98 -6.68
CA LYS A 280 5.50 20.40 -6.67
C LYS A 280 5.47 18.97 -6.15
N GLY A 281 6.29 18.12 -6.76
CA GLY A 281 6.54 16.75 -6.35
C GLY A 281 7.58 16.68 -5.25
N TYR A 282 7.18 17.01 -4.02
CA TYR A 282 8.03 16.91 -2.83
C TYR A 282 7.98 15.54 -2.18
N THR A 283 8.98 15.23 -1.34
CA THR A 283 9.03 13.99 -0.57
C THR A 283 8.30 14.14 0.76
N LEU A 284 7.45 13.16 1.06
CA LEU A 284 6.65 13.09 2.27
C LEU A 284 7.11 11.92 3.13
N LEU A 285 7.23 12.13 4.44
CA LEU A 285 7.19 11.07 5.44
C LEU A 285 5.74 10.94 5.91
N ASN A 286 5.13 9.81 5.57
CA ASN A 286 3.75 9.49 5.86
C ASN A 286 3.65 8.71 7.17
N ILE A 287 2.78 9.16 8.07
CA ILE A 287 2.33 8.40 9.25
C ILE A 287 0.85 8.12 9.05
N ALA A 288 0.51 6.85 8.91
CA ALA A 288 -0.88 6.38 8.86
C ALA A 288 -1.23 5.61 10.13
N ILE A 289 -2.49 5.72 10.53
CA ILE A 289 -3.02 5.06 11.73
C ILE A 289 -4.25 4.26 11.32
N ASP A 290 -4.29 3.02 11.76
CA ASP A 290 -5.37 2.06 11.53
C ASP A 290 -5.87 1.55 12.88
N ASP A 291 -7.14 1.79 13.18
CA ASP A 291 -7.81 1.41 14.43
C ASP A 291 -8.94 0.40 14.20
N PHE A 292 -8.83 -0.41 13.13
CA PHE A 292 -9.84 -1.37 12.64
C PHE A 292 -11.10 -0.72 12.02
N GLU A 293 -11.64 0.33 12.64
CA GLU A 293 -12.81 1.05 12.11
C GLU A 293 -12.42 2.03 11.01
N ASN A 294 -11.27 2.68 11.14
CA ASN A 294 -10.79 3.74 10.27
C ASN A 294 -9.32 3.53 9.93
N SER A 295 -8.96 3.93 8.71
CA SER A 295 -7.59 3.85 8.19
C SER A 295 -7.31 5.14 7.42
N HIS A 296 -6.35 5.96 7.88
CA HIS A 296 -6.08 7.27 7.28
C HIS A 296 -4.65 7.75 7.49
N LEU A 297 -4.23 8.71 6.65
CA LEU A 297 -2.99 9.46 6.85
C LEU A 297 -3.14 10.50 7.97
N SER A 298 -2.52 10.20 9.10
CA SER A 298 -2.47 11.10 10.26
C SER A 298 -1.54 12.29 10.00
N LEU A 299 -0.40 12.05 9.36
CA LEU A 299 0.59 13.06 9.04
C LEU A 299 1.22 12.82 7.66
N GLU A 300 1.10 13.81 6.78
CA GLU A 300 1.84 13.94 5.52
C GLU A 300 2.97 14.96 5.74
N TYR A 301 4.11 14.52 6.29
CA TYR A 301 5.21 15.42 6.67
C TYR A 301 6.12 15.72 5.48
N SER A 302 6.10 16.96 4.97
CA SER A 302 6.99 17.37 3.87
C SER A 302 8.43 17.52 4.33
N ILE A 303 9.29 16.57 3.97
CA ILE A 303 10.72 16.58 4.29
C ILE A 303 11.38 17.83 3.70
N ASP A 304 11.06 18.16 2.45
CA ASP A 304 11.56 19.34 1.75
C ASP A 304 11.35 20.66 2.49
N ARG A 305 10.20 20.80 3.17
CA ARG A 305 9.82 22.04 3.85
C ARG A 305 10.33 22.10 5.29
N PHE A 306 10.37 20.95 5.95
CA PHE A 306 10.40 20.87 7.41
C PHE A 306 11.69 20.25 7.95
N VAL A 307 12.69 20.06 7.10
CA VAL A 307 14.03 19.60 7.50
C VAL A 307 15.06 20.71 7.34
N LYS A 308 15.77 20.99 8.43
CA LYS A 308 16.95 21.86 8.42
C LYS A 308 18.20 20.98 8.41
N ILE A 309 19.13 21.29 7.52
CA ILE A 309 20.40 20.56 7.37
C ILE A 309 21.53 21.48 7.86
N GLU A 310 22.33 21.00 8.80
CA GLU A 310 23.54 21.65 9.28
C GLU A 310 24.67 20.60 9.29
N ASN A 311 25.56 20.67 8.30
CA ASN A 311 26.54 19.62 8.03
C ASN A 311 25.84 18.26 7.82
N GLU A 312 26.15 17.26 8.64
CA GLU A 312 25.54 15.93 8.62
C GLU A 312 24.32 15.81 9.53
N LYS A 313 23.89 16.90 10.20
CA LYS A 313 22.74 16.87 11.11
C LYS A 313 21.47 17.31 10.40
N TYR A 314 20.47 16.44 10.43
CA TYR A 314 19.14 16.67 9.87
C TYR A 314 18.16 16.87 11.01
N SER A 315 17.59 18.08 11.12
CA SER A 315 16.70 18.48 12.22
C SER A 315 15.28 18.70 11.72
N PHE A 316 14.32 18.05 12.38
CA PHE A 316 12.93 17.93 11.96
C PHE A 316 12.03 18.86 12.80
N TRP A 317 11.37 19.81 12.15
CA TRP A 317 10.49 20.76 12.81
C TRP A 317 9.19 20.96 12.03
N HIS A 318 8.08 21.27 12.69
CA HIS A 318 6.79 21.49 12.02
C HIS A 318 6.12 22.77 12.54
N ASP A 319 5.36 23.44 11.67
CA ASP A 319 4.73 24.74 11.95
C ASP A 319 3.29 24.63 12.49
N GLY A 320 2.81 23.42 12.74
CA GLY A 320 1.43 23.14 13.17
C GLY A 320 0.38 23.12 12.05
N THR A 321 0.78 23.17 10.77
CA THR A 321 -0.19 23.06 9.64
C THR A 321 -1.01 21.76 9.73
N LEU A 322 -2.33 21.92 9.77
CA LEU A 322 -3.28 20.81 9.91
C LEU A 322 -4.63 21.19 9.29
N THR A 323 -5.19 20.29 8.48
CA THR A 323 -6.56 20.39 7.95
C THR A 323 -7.48 19.47 8.73
N VAL A 324 -8.69 19.95 9.05
CA VAL A 324 -9.70 19.21 9.81
C VAL A 324 -10.91 18.92 8.91
N GLY A 325 -10.70 18.04 7.93
CA GLY A 325 -11.71 17.66 6.94
C GLY A 325 -12.40 18.87 6.34
N ASN A 326 -13.73 18.84 6.30
CA ASN A 326 -14.56 19.90 5.73
C ASN A 326 -14.56 21.20 6.56
N LYS A 327 -14.02 21.21 7.79
CA LYS A 327 -13.83 22.45 8.60
C LYS A 327 -12.57 23.23 8.18
N GLY A 328 -11.92 22.83 7.10
CA GLY A 328 -10.75 23.50 6.54
C GLY A 328 -9.52 23.48 7.45
N ARG A 329 -8.57 24.37 7.15
CA ARG A 329 -7.31 24.51 7.88
C ARG A 329 -7.55 25.07 9.29
N ALA A 330 -6.96 24.45 10.31
CA ALA A 330 -6.93 24.99 11.66
C ALA A 330 -5.86 26.09 11.79
N LYS A 331 -6.02 27.01 12.75
CA LYS A 331 -4.94 27.97 13.04
C LYS A 331 -3.74 27.19 13.59
N ASN A 332 -2.58 27.43 13.00
CA ASN A 332 -1.35 26.76 13.40
C ASN A 332 -1.05 26.92 14.91
N LYS A 333 -1.37 28.08 15.49
CA LYS A 333 -1.23 28.35 16.92
C LYS A 333 -2.04 27.38 17.78
N ASP A 334 -3.33 27.18 17.46
CA ASP A 334 -4.21 26.29 18.21
C ASP A 334 -3.67 24.85 18.20
N VAL A 335 -3.13 24.41 17.06
CA VAL A 335 -2.49 23.09 16.92
C VAL A 335 -1.23 23.00 17.77
N ILE A 336 -0.36 24.01 17.72
CA ILE A 336 0.88 24.03 18.51
C ILE A 336 0.57 24.06 20.02
N ASP A 337 -0.40 24.87 20.44
CA ASP A 337 -0.82 24.98 21.84
C ASP A 337 -1.40 23.64 22.32
N PHE A 338 -2.18 22.95 21.49
CA PHE A 338 -2.68 21.61 21.78
C PHE A 338 -1.56 20.56 21.87
N VAL A 339 -0.60 20.59 20.94
CA VAL A 339 0.57 19.70 21.00
C VAL A 339 1.40 19.99 22.26
N LYS A 340 1.55 21.26 22.65
CA LYS A 340 2.25 21.65 23.88
C LYS A 340 1.56 21.10 25.12
N LEU A 341 0.22 21.07 25.14
CA LEU A 341 -0.56 20.49 26.23
C LEU A 341 -0.35 18.97 26.35
N LYS A 342 -0.36 18.25 25.21
CA LYS A 342 -0.30 16.77 25.19
C LYS A 342 1.12 16.22 25.26
N THR A 343 2.05 16.84 24.55
CA THR A 343 3.45 16.41 24.40
C THR A 343 4.40 17.62 24.48
N PRO A 344 4.52 18.29 25.65
CA PRO A 344 5.27 19.54 25.81
C PRO A 344 6.74 19.44 25.36
N LYS A 345 7.36 18.25 25.50
CA LYS A 345 8.72 17.95 25.04
C LYS A 345 8.94 18.20 23.54
N LEU A 346 7.87 18.18 22.74
CA LEU A 346 7.93 18.39 21.29
C LEU A 346 7.78 19.86 20.91
N VAL A 347 7.50 20.78 21.83
CA VAL A 347 7.27 22.19 21.47
C VAL A 347 8.38 23.07 22.01
N SER A 348 9.02 23.82 21.11
CA SER A 348 10.00 24.85 21.45
C SER A 348 9.63 26.16 20.74
N GLY A 349 9.30 27.18 21.54
CA GLY A 349 8.71 28.42 21.02
C GLY A 349 7.40 28.16 20.27
N ASN A 350 7.33 28.63 19.02
CA ASN A 350 6.18 28.46 18.13
C ASN A 350 6.39 27.34 17.09
N LYS A 351 7.22 26.33 17.41
CA LYS A 351 7.51 25.21 16.53
C LYS A 351 7.40 23.89 17.27
N ILE A 352 6.99 22.87 16.53
CA ILE A 352 7.05 21.48 16.97
C ILE A 352 8.40 20.93 16.51
N TYR A 353 9.16 20.28 17.37
CA TYR A 353 10.47 19.70 17.10
C TYR A 353 10.43 18.19 17.32
N LEU A 354 10.70 17.44 16.26
CA LEU A 354 10.54 15.99 16.25
C LEU A 354 11.87 15.27 16.51
N GLY A 355 13.00 15.93 16.28
CA GLY A 355 14.33 15.44 16.64
C GLY A 355 15.41 15.86 15.67
N THR A 356 16.63 15.39 15.93
CA THR A 356 17.77 15.50 15.02
C THR A 356 18.40 14.12 14.88
N VAL A 357 18.81 13.77 13.67
CA VAL A 357 19.67 12.61 13.44
C VAL A 357 20.94 13.02 12.69
N ASP A 358 21.98 12.23 12.88
CA ASP A 358 23.28 12.39 12.24
C ASP A 358 23.38 11.41 11.07
N ASN A 359 23.57 11.95 9.86
CA ASN A 359 23.64 11.21 8.61
C ASN A 359 25.09 10.88 8.20
N SER A 360 26.08 11.12 9.07
CA SER A 360 27.47 10.72 8.84
C SER A 360 27.66 9.19 8.77
N LYS A 361 26.73 8.44 9.37
CA LYS A 361 26.70 6.97 9.41
C LYS A 361 25.33 6.43 8.98
N PRO A 362 25.21 5.13 8.64
CA PRO A 362 23.91 4.51 8.42
C PRO A 362 23.01 4.70 9.65
N LEU A 363 21.74 5.07 9.44
CA LEU A 363 20.76 5.14 10.52
C LEU A 363 20.44 3.73 10.97
N GLU A 364 20.58 3.42 12.24
CA GLU A 364 20.25 2.08 12.74
C GLU A 364 19.15 2.14 13.79
N TRP A 365 18.33 1.09 13.83
CA TRP A 365 17.30 0.96 14.84
C TRP A 365 17.88 0.90 16.26
N LYS A 366 19.16 0.58 16.45
CA LYS A 366 19.81 0.64 17.78
C LYS A 366 20.11 2.08 18.24
N ASP A 367 20.13 3.04 17.32
CA ASP A 367 20.47 4.43 17.63
C ASP A 367 19.34 5.12 18.39
N LYS A 368 19.68 5.68 19.55
CA LYS A 368 18.72 6.32 20.45
C LYS A 368 17.98 7.48 19.78
N GLU A 369 18.69 8.33 19.05
CA GLU A 369 18.09 9.49 18.38
C GLU A 369 17.20 9.08 17.20
N VAL A 370 17.51 7.98 16.51
CA VAL A 370 16.66 7.41 15.45
C VAL A 370 15.34 6.88 16.05
N LYS A 371 15.41 6.03 17.08
CA LYS A 371 14.20 5.54 17.77
C LYS A 371 13.34 6.68 18.29
N LYS A 372 13.98 7.69 18.88
CA LYS A 372 13.31 8.88 19.42
C LYS A 372 12.64 9.71 18.34
N LEU A 373 13.30 9.91 17.19
CA LEU A 373 12.72 10.61 16.05
C LEU A 373 11.46 9.89 15.55
N ILE A 374 11.54 8.58 15.31
CA ILE A 374 10.40 7.77 14.87
C ILE A 374 9.26 7.79 15.90
N ALA A 375 9.58 7.60 17.18
CA ALA A 375 8.58 7.69 18.26
C ALA A 375 7.90 9.06 18.33
N ASN A 376 8.64 10.15 18.15
CA ASN A 376 8.09 11.50 18.15
C ASN A 376 7.17 11.75 16.94
N PHE A 377 7.49 11.21 15.76
CA PHE A 377 6.59 11.26 14.61
C PHE A 377 5.27 10.52 14.87
N ILE A 378 5.36 9.32 15.44
CA ILE A 378 4.19 8.52 15.83
C ILE A 378 3.33 9.27 16.86
N GLU A 379 3.94 9.75 17.95
CA GLU A 379 3.25 10.56 18.98
C GLU A 379 2.58 11.79 18.37
N TYR A 380 3.28 12.48 17.47
CA TYR A 380 2.74 13.67 16.82
C TYR A 380 1.56 13.34 15.91
N GLY A 381 1.58 12.20 15.21
CA GLY A 381 0.42 11.67 14.47
C GLY A 381 -0.80 11.52 15.38
N PHE A 382 -0.68 10.74 16.46
CA PHE A 382 -1.78 10.54 17.42
C PHE A 382 -2.34 11.85 17.97
N VAL A 383 -1.48 12.80 18.35
CA VAL A 383 -1.91 14.11 18.87
C VAL A 383 -2.66 14.92 17.81
N ARG A 384 -2.28 14.83 16.53
CA ARG A 384 -3.00 15.50 15.42
C ARG A 384 -4.39 14.91 15.22
N ASP A 385 -4.54 13.59 15.36
CA ASP A 385 -5.85 12.95 15.22
C ASP A 385 -6.77 13.24 16.39
N GLU A 386 -6.23 13.27 17.61
CA GLU A 386 -6.97 13.75 18.78
C GLU A 386 -7.47 15.19 18.58
N PHE A 387 -6.60 16.09 18.10
CA PHE A 387 -6.99 17.47 17.78
C PHE A 387 -8.11 17.51 16.73
N ARG A 388 -7.99 16.74 15.64
CA ARG A 388 -9.02 16.67 14.59
C ARG A 388 -10.35 16.19 15.15
N LYS A 389 -10.33 15.14 15.98
CA LYS A 389 -11.52 14.57 16.62
C LYS A 389 -12.19 15.61 17.52
N MET A 390 -11.46 16.21 18.46
CA MET A 390 -12.01 17.21 19.38
C MET A 390 -12.55 18.46 18.66
N ARG A 391 -11.85 18.95 17.62
CA ARG A 391 -12.35 20.09 16.83
C ARG A 391 -13.59 19.71 16.01
N LYS A 392 -13.70 18.47 15.50
CA LYS A 392 -14.93 18.00 14.84
C LYS A 392 -16.11 17.99 15.82
N GLU A 393 -15.88 17.51 17.04
CA GLU A 393 -16.85 17.46 18.15
C GLU A 393 -17.18 18.83 18.78
N GLY A 394 -16.48 19.91 18.42
CA GLY A 394 -16.72 21.25 18.98
C GLY A 394 -16.18 21.44 20.40
N ARG A 395 -15.17 20.65 20.78
CA ARG A 395 -14.53 20.67 22.11
C ARG A 395 -13.24 21.50 22.17
N LEU A 396 -12.91 22.22 21.11
CA LEU A 396 -11.72 23.07 20.96
C LEU A 396 -12.08 24.38 20.26
#